data_AF-A0A926UC05-F1
#
_entry.id   AF-A0A926UC05-F1
#
_cell.length_a   1.000
_cell.length_b   1.000
_cell.length_c   1.000
_cell.angle_alpha   90.00
_cell.angle_beta   90.00
_cell.angle_gamma   90.00
#
_symmetry.space_group_name_H-M   'P 1'
#
loop_
_entity.id
_entity.type
_entity.pdbx_description
1 polymer ?
#
loop_
_entity_poly.entity_id
_entity_poly.type
_entity_poly.pdbx_seq_one_letter_code
_entity_poly.pdbx_strand_id
1 'polypeptide(L)'
;MSPSLRLALWDYIVRRLKLPAQLKLILLVIANYIEPSGAQSRVTLGLLSRDSDLEPHALSPLLLSLEARNLVSKVMVYPEGRGSIIPLYSLSPSLLRAIQNPQK
;
A
#
# COMPACT_ATOMS: atom_id res chain seq x y z
N MET A 1 13.29 3.25 -3.86
CA MET A 1 12.53 4.30 -4.57
C MET A 1 13.41 5.51 -4.89
N SER A 2 13.24 6.18 -6.04
CA SER A 2 13.91 7.48 -6.30
C SER A 2 13.40 8.57 -5.33
N PRO A 3 14.22 9.57 -4.94
CA PRO A 3 13.79 10.62 -4.01
C PRO A 3 12.55 11.39 -4.51
N SER A 4 12.47 11.65 -5.81
CA SER A 4 11.35 12.36 -6.43
C SER A 4 10.04 11.57 -6.33
N LEU A 5 10.07 10.25 -6.57
CA LEU A 5 8.88 9.41 -6.46
C LEU A 5 8.40 9.32 -5.00
N ARG A 6 9.33 9.24 -4.04
CA ARG A 6 9.01 9.25 -2.61
C ARG A 6 8.27 10.53 -2.20
N LEU A 7 8.77 11.68 -2.63
CA LEU A 7 8.17 12.98 -2.35
C LEU A 7 6.80 13.12 -3.03
N ALA A 8 6.66 12.69 -4.28
CA ALA A 8 5.39 12.72 -5.01
C ALA A 8 4.32 11.82 -4.34
N LEU A 9 4.70 10.62 -3.90
CA LEU A 9 3.84 9.71 -3.13
C LEU A 9 3.36 10.37 -1.83
N TRP A 10 4.29 10.93 -1.07
CA TRP A 10 3.96 11.58 0.20
C TRP A 10 3.04 12.77 -0.02
N ASP A 11 3.34 13.65 -0.98
CA ASP A 11 2.51 14.81 -1.29
C ASP A 11 1.09 14.40 -1.71
N TYR A 12 0.98 13.43 -2.61
CA TYR A 12 -0.31 12.95 -3.09
C TYR A 12 -1.15 12.32 -1.96
N ILE A 13 -0.56 11.42 -1.17
CA ILE A 13 -1.28 10.73 -0.08
C ILE A 13 -1.65 11.71 1.04
N VAL A 14 -0.73 12.59 1.43
CA VAL A 14 -0.94 13.48 2.59
C VAL A 14 -1.83 14.66 2.22
N ARG A 15 -1.58 15.31 1.07
CA ARG A 15 -2.23 16.57 0.71
C ARG A 15 -3.45 16.41 -0.19
N ARG A 16 -3.46 15.44 -1.10
CA ARG A 16 -4.53 15.31 -2.10
C ARG A 16 -5.62 14.32 -1.70
N LEU A 17 -5.26 13.23 -1.03
CA LEU A 17 -6.26 12.26 -0.57
C LEU A 17 -7.01 12.78 0.67
N LYS A 18 -8.34 12.94 0.53
CA LYS A 18 -9.25 13.23 1.66
C LYS A 18 -9.57 11.95 2.43
N LEU A 19 -8.60 11.49 3.22
CA LEU A 19 -8.67 10.26 4.01
C LEU A 19 -8.38 10.51 5.49
N PRO A 20 -8.94 9.70 6.42
CA PRO A 20 -8.50 9.64 7.80
C PRO A 20 -7.00 9.37 7.92
N ALA A 21 -6.38 9.89 8.98
CA ALA A 21 -4.94 9.79 9.22
C ALA A 21 -4.44 8.33 9.22
N GLN A 22 -5.20 7.41 9.82
CA GLN A 22 -4.88 5.99 9.84
C GLN A 22 -4.80 5.37 8.43
N LEU A 23 -5.74 5.70 7.53
CA LEU A 23 -5.71 5.20 6.15
C LEU A 23 -4.51 5.75 5.38
N LYS A 24 -4.14 7.02 5.62
CA LYS A 24 -2.93 7.63 5.02
C LYS A 24 -1.67 6.95 5.53
N LEU A 25 -1.59 6.64 6.83
CA LEU A 25 -0.47 5.92 7.42
C LEU A 25 -0.26 4.57 6.74
N ILE A 26 -1.33 3.77 6.58
CA ILE A 26 -1.23 2.46 5.91
C ILE A 26 -0.76 2.60 4.46
N LEU A 27 -1.27 3.58 3.71
CA LEU A 27 -0.80 3.84 2.34
C LEU A 27 0.69 4.20 2.30
N LEU A 28 1.17 5.02 3.24
CA LEU A 28 2.58 5.36 3.35
C LEU A 28 3.46 4.16 3.72
N VAL A 29 2.98 3.31 4.63
CA VAL A 29 3.67 2.06 4.99
C VAL A 29 3.79 1.14 3.77
N ILE A 30 2.70 0.92 3.03
CA ILE A 30 2.73 0.13 1.78
C ILE A 30 3.66 0.78 0.75
N ALA A 31 3.67 2.11 0.63
CA ALA A 31 4.54 2.84 -0.30
C ALA A 31 6.05 2.66 -0.01
N ASN A 32 6.42 2.34 1.22
CA ASN A 32 7.83 2.05 1.57
C ASN A 32 8.37 0.79 0.90
N TYR A 33 7.49 -0.09 0.43
CA TYR A 33 7.83 -1.32 -0.29
C TYR A 33 7.93 -1.11 -1.82
N ILE A 34 8.06 0.14 -2.28
CA ILE A 34 8.38 0.44 -3.68
C ILE A 34 9.90 0.48 -3.87
N GLU A 35 10.38 -0.37 -4.76
CA GLU A 35 11.81 -0.54 -5.05
C GLU A 35 12.42 0.72 -5.71
N PRO A 36 13.76 0.89 -5.68
CA PRO A 36 14.45 1.95 -6.43
C PRO A 36 14.15 1.98 -7.93
N SER A 37 13.93 0.80 -8.52
CA SER A 37 13.49 0.62 -9.90
C SER A 37 12.10 1.18 -10.19
N GLY A 38 11.30 1.50 -9.16
CA GLY A 38 9.89 1.82 -9.29
C GLY A 38 8.99 0.58 -9.38
N ALA A 39 9.57 -0.63 -9.36
CA ALA A 39 8.81 -1.86 -9.20
C ALA A 39 8.17 -1.89 -7.80
N GLN A 40 6.95 -2.42 -7.74
CA GLN A 40 6.21 -2.50 -6.50
C GLN A 40 6.38 -3.89 -5.88
N SER A 41 6.96 -3.95 -4.67
CA SER A 41 6.95 -5.17 -3.89
C SER A 41 5.59 -5.32 -3.22
N ARG A 42 5.06 -6.55 -3.20
CA ARG A 42 3.82 -6.86 -2.49
C ARG A 42 4.14 -7.21 -1.03
N VAL A 43 3.28 -6.80 -0.13
CA VAL A 43 3.54 -6.81 1.32
C VAL A 43 2.54 -7.72 2.03
N THR A 44 2.97 -8.54 2.97
CA THR A 44 2.07 -9.38 3.77
C THR A 44 1.39 -8.58 4.88
N LEU A 45 0.26 -9.06 5.39
CA LEU A 45 -0.39 -8.47 6.56
C LEU A 45 0.54 -8.37 7.79
N GLY A 46 1.38 -9.38 8.01
CA GLY A 46 2.33 -9.40 9.14
C GLY A 46 3.42 -8.33 9.03
N LEU A 47 3.93 -8.07 7.83
CA LEU A 47 4.88 -6.97 7.59
C LEU A 47 4.22 -5.61 7.79
N LEU A 48 2.99 -5.43 7.31
CA LEU A 48 2.23 -4.21 7.54
C LEU A 48 1.96 -3.98 9.03
N SER A 49 1.60 -5.03 9.76
CA SER A 49 1.36 -4.99 11.20
C SER A 49 2.58 -4.49 11.97
N ARG A 50 3.74 -5.08 11.69
CA ARG A 50 5.01 -4.68 12.29
C ARG A 50 5.37 -3.23 11.97
N ASP A 51 5.22 -2.81 10.72
CA ASP A 51 5.71 -1.51 10.26
C ASP A 51 4.74 -0.35 10.55
N SER A 52 3.45 -0.64 10.77
CA SER A 52 2.47 0.37 11.19
C SER A 52 2.23 0.39 12.70
N ASP A 53 2.84 -0.52 13.47
CA ASP A 53 2.58 -0.73 14.89
C ASP A 53 1.08 -0.95 15.18
N LEU A 54 0.42 -1.71 14.30
CA LEU A 54 -0.99 -2.05 14.43
C LEU A 54 -1.17 -3.55 14.40
N GLU A 55 -2.03 -4.05 15.26
CA GLU A 55 -2.39 -5.45 15.28
C GLU A 55 -3.07 -5.90 13.96
N PRO A 56 -2.88 -7.15 13.50
CA PRO A 56 -3.45 -7.63 12.24
C PRO A 56 -4.97 -7.46 12.16
N HIS A 57 -5.69 -7.65 13.27
CA HIS A 57 -7.15 -7.50 13.32
C HIS A 57 -7.60 -6.04 13.15
N ALA A 58 -6.79 -5.07 13.59
CA ALA A 58 -7.04 -3.64 13.39
C ALA A 58 -6.71 -3.21 11.96
N LEU A 59 -5.76 -3.88 11.30
CA LEU A 59 -5.39 -3.61 9.91
C LEU A 59 -6.42 -4.08 8.89
N SER A 60 -7.05 -5.25 9.12
CA SER A 60 -8.02 -5.82 8.18
C SER A 60 -9.13 -4.84 7.73
N PRO A 61 -9.86 -4.13 8.62
CA PRO A 61 -10.88 -3.17 8.19
C PRO A 61 -10.29 -1.95 7.47
N LEU A 62 -9.08 -1.51 7.83
CA LEU A 62 -8.40 -0.39 7.16
C LEU A 62 -8.02 -0.76 5.72
N LEU A 63 -7.43 -1.95 5.53
CA LEU A 63 -7.06 -2.46 4.21
C LEU A 63 -8.31 -2.70 3.35
N LEU A 64 -9.38 -3.24 3.91
CA LEU A 64 -10.66 -3.38 3.20
C LEU A 64 -11.22 -2.02 2.75
N SER A 65 -11.13 -0.98 3.61
CA SER A 65 -11.54 0.37 3.24
C SER A 65 -10.70 0.96 2.10
N LEU A 66 -9.38 0.71 2.10
CA LEU A 66 -8.48 1.14 1.03
C LEU A 66 -8.70 0.40 -0.28
N GLU A 67 -8.99 -0.90 -0.23
CA GLU A 67 -9.38 -1.71 -1.39
C GLU A 67 -10.68 -1.20 -2.01
N ALA A 68 -11.71 -0.93 -1.20
CA ALA A 68 -13.00 -0.41 -1.67
C ALA A 68 -12.88 0.97 -2.35
N ARG A 69 -11.86 1.75 -1.99
CA ARG A 69 -11.53 3.05 -2.60
C ARG A 69 -10.60 2.93 -3.81
N ASN A 70 -10.24 1.70 -4.23
CA ASN A 70 -9.29 1.42 -5.29
C ASN A 70 -7.91 2.07 -5.07
N LEU A 71 -7.46 2.15 -3.81
CA LEU A 71 -6.14 2.70 -3.44
C LEU A 71 -5.12 1.61 -3.13
N VAL A 72 -5.59 0.43 -2.74
CA VAL A 72 -4.79 -0.77 -2.47
C VAL A 72 -5.33 -1.92 -3.30
N SER A 73 -4.43 -2.77 -3.79
CA SER A 73 -4.74 -4.03 -4.46
C SER A 73 -4.26 -5.19 -3.61
N LYS A 74 -5.10 -6.23 -3.51
CA LYS A 74 -4.83 -7.48 -2.82
C LYS A 74 -4.73 -8.62 -3.83
N VAL A 75 -3.67 -9.42 -3.74
CA VAL A 75 -3.50 -10.66 -4.51
C VAL A 75 -3.35 -11.82 -3.54
N MET A 76 -4.12 -12.88 -3.76
CA MET A 76 -4.00 -14.12 -3.01
C MET A 76 -2.91 -14.98 -3.65
N VAL A 77 -1.88 -15.34 -2.88
CA VAL A 77 -0.78 -16.19 -3.35
C VAL A 77 -0.81 -17.50 -2.57
N TYR A 78 -0.58 -18.60 -3.28
CA TYR A 78 -0.34 -19.91 -2.67
C TYR A 78 1.17 -20.18 -2.70
N PRO A 79 1.91 -19.92 -1.62
CA PRO A 79 3.33 -20.19 -1.58
C PRO A 79 3.52 -21.71 -1.53
N GLU A 80 4.42 -22.23 -2.37
CA GLU A 80 4.79 -23.63 -2.36
C GLU A 80 5.23 -24.04 -0.94
N GLY A 81 4.70 -25.18 -0.47
CA GLY A 81 5.09 -25.77 0.82
C GLY A 81 4.46 -25.16 2.08
N ARG A 82 3.61 -24.12 1.99
CA ARG A 82 2.95 -23.54 3.18
C ARG A 82 1.53 -24.04 3.45
N GLY A 83 0.91 -24.75 2.52
CA GLY A 83 -0.45 -25.29 2.69
C GLY A 83 -1.55 -24.24 2.86
N SER A 84 -1.24 -22.95 2.81
CA SER A 84 -2.15 -21.84 3.13
C SER A 84 -2.05 -20.71 2.10
N ILE A 85 -3.19 -20.14 1.73
CA ILE A 85 -3.25 -18.95 0.88
C ILE A 85 -2.90 -17.71 1.71
N ILE A 86 -1.97 -16.89 1.22
CA ILE A 86 -1.53 -15.66 1.90
C ILE A 86 -1.96 -14.44 1.07
N PRO A 87 -2.65 -13.45 1.68
CA PRO A 87 -2.92 -12.19 1.01
C PRO A 87 -1.67 -11.31 0.97
N LEU A 88 -1.36 -10.78 -0.22
CA LEU A 88 -0.33 -9.78 -0.44
C LEU A 88 -0.96 -8.47 -0.91
N TYR A 89 -0.49 -7.36 -0.35
CA TYR A 89 -1.03 -6.02 -0.55
C TYR A 89 -0.05 -5.12 -1.27
N SER A 90 -0.58 -4.15 -2.00
CA SER A 90 0.19 -3.20 -2.80
C SER A 90 -0.67 -1.95 -3.04
N LEU A 91 -0.08 -0.77 -3.32
CA LEU A 91 -0.84 0.36 -3.86
C LEU A 91 -1.46 -0.03 -5.20
N SER A 92 -2.68 0.42 -5.47
CA SER A 92 -3.34 0.10 -6.72
C SER A 92 -2.60 0.67 -7.94
N PRO A 93 -2.68 0.01 -9.11
CA PRO A 93 -2.10 0.54 -10.35
C PRO A 93 -2.66 1.91 -10.74
N SER A 94 -3.94 2.17 -10.45
CA SER A 94 -4.58 3.46 -10.70
C SER A 94 -3.97 4.57 -9.86
N LEU A 95 -3.74 4.33 -8.57
CA LEU A 95 -3.09 5.28 -7.66
C LEU A 95 -1.65 5.57 -8.10
N LEU A 96 -0.88 4.52 -8.44
CA LEU A 96 0.49 4.69 -8.92
C LEU A 96 0.56 5.54 -10.18
N ARG A 97 -0.32 5.29 -11.16
CA ARG A 97 -0.39 6.09 -12.39
C ARG A 97 -0.74 7.54 -12.11
N ALA A 98 -1.67 7.80 -11.19
CA ALA A 98 -2.08 9.16 -10.80
C ALA A 98 -0.95 9.93 -10.12
N ILE A 99 -0.10 9.26 -9.34
CA ILE A 99 1.08 9.87 -8.71
C ILE A 99 2.18 10.13 -9.73
N GLN A 100 2.41 9.20 -10.66
CA GLN A 100 3.42 9.34 -11.71
C GLN A 100 3.03 10.39 -12.76
N ASN A 101 1.72 10.64 -12.96
CA ASN A 101 1.20 11.60 -13.93
C ASN A 101 0.23 12.58 -13.24
N PRO A 102 0.70 13.46 -12.36
CA PRO A 102 -0.15 14.32 -11.52
C PRO A 102 -0.93 15.42 -12.28
N GLN A 103 -0.80 15.48 -13.61
CA GLN A 103 -1.47 16.42 -14.52
C GLN A 103 -2.71 15.83 -15.23
N LYS A 104 -3.02 14.54 -15.04
CA LYS A 104 -4.23 13.87 -15.55
C LYS A 104 -5.15 13.50 -14.39
#